data_AF-A0A484HJ76-F1
#
_entry.id   AF-A0A484HJ76-F1
#
_cell.length_a   1.000
_cell.length_b   1.000
_cell.length_c   1.000
_cell.angle_alpha   90.00
_cell.angle_beta   90.00
_cell.angle_gamma   90.00
#
_symmetry.space_group_name_H-M   'P 1'
#
loop_
_entity.id
_entity.type
_entity.pdbx_description
1 polymer ?
#
loop_
_entity_poly.entity_id
_entity_poly.type
_entity_poly.pdbx_seq_one_letter_code
_entity_poly.pdbx_strand_id
1 'polypeptide(L)'
;MVSAFFDLAEIKAREHTQMRMKDWVAELDKFAEIYGKGALADAGKVSHRQATEKAENEYRQYQVKTLSPVEEAYLDSIKTVQKKIEKKAKNENRHDKAHE
;
A
#
# COMPACT_ATOMS: atom_id res chain seq x y z
N MET A 1 9.88 -2.64 16.67
CA MET A 1 9.36 -1.47 17.43
C MET A 1 8.39 -0.66 16.58
N VAL A 2 8.71 -0.39 15.31
CA VAL A 2 7.78 0.27 14.38
C VAL A 2 6.49 -0.53 14.16
N SER A 3 6.57 -1.86 14.00
CA SER A 3 5.39 -2.74 13.88
C SER A 3 4.44 -2.67 15.07
N ALA A 4 4.98 -2.81 16.30
CA ALA A 4 4.17 -2.81 17.52
C ALA A 4 3.40 -1.49 17.76
N PHE A 5 3.95 -0.36 17.32
CA PHE A 5 3.22 0.92 17.38
C PHE A 5 2.06 0.95 16.39
N PHE A 6 2.23 0.38 15.19
CA PHE A 6 1.14 0.27 14.22
C PHE A 6 0.03 -0.68 14.70
N ASP A 7 0.37 -1.78 15.37
CA ASP A 7 -0.62 -2.68 15.97
C ASP A 7 -1.47 -1.94 17.02
N LEU A 8 -0.85 -1.11 17.86
CA LEU A 8 -1.54 -0.25 18.81
C LEU A 8 -2.46 0.76 18.11
N ALA A 9 -1.97 1.38 17.04
CA ALA A 9 -2.76 2.32 16.26
C ALA A 9 -3.97 1.66 15.61
N GLU A 10 -3.81 0.42 15.13
CA GLU A 10 -4.90 -0.37 14.57
C GLU A 10 -5.96 -0.70 15.62
N ILE A 11 -5.56 -1.11 16.83
CA ILE A 11 -6.50 -1.37 17.94
C ILE A 11 -7.32 -0.10 18.24
N LYS A 12 -6.66 1.05 18.41
CA LYS A 12 -7.35 2.32 18.69
C LYS A 12 -8.30 2.74 17.56
N ALA A 13 -7.93 2.46 16.31
CA ALA A 13 -8.80 2.70 15.16
C ALA A 13 -10.02 1.79 15.15
N ARG A 14 -9.86 0.49 15.48
CA ARG A 14 -10.97 -0.46 15.62
C ARG A 14 -11.90 -0.11 16.79
N GLU A 15 -11.35 0.46 17.85
CA GLU A 15 -12.12 0.99 18.99
C GLU A 15 -12.80 2.34 18.71
N HIS A 16 -12.70 2.86 17.48
CA HIS A 16 -13.23 4.16 17.08
C HIS A 16 -12.74 5.32 17.94
N THR A 17 -11.52 5.21 18.48
CA THR A 17 -10.90 6.30 19.23
C THR A 17 -10.52 7.42 18.26
N GLN A 18 -11.22 8.55 18.33
CA GLN A 18 -10.92 9.70 17.50
C GLN A 18 -9.57 10.30 17.92
N MET A 19 -8.59 10.25 17.01
CA MET A 19 -7.26 10.80 17.24
C MET A 19 -6.85 11.74 16.12
N ARG A 20 -6.30 12.90 16.45
CA ARG A 20 -5.65 13.79 15.49
C ARG A 20 -4.16 13.50 15.42
N MET A 21 -3.50 13.95 14.36
CA MET A 21 -2.05 13.76 14.18
C MET A 21 -1.21 14.21 15.38
N LYS A 22 -1.57 15.32 16.03
CA LYS A 22 -0.88 15.79 17.24
C LYS A 22 -1.01 14.84 18.44
N ASP A 23 -2.13 14.12 18.52
CA ASP A 23 -2.43 13.21 19.63
C ASP A 23 -1.59 11.92 19.45
N TRP A 24 -1.34 11.52 18.20
CA TRP A 24 -0.42 10.42 17.86
C TRP A 24 1.04 10.70 18.20
N VAL A 25 1.48 11.96 18.15
CA VAL A 25 2.85 12.33 18.58
C VAL A 25 3.04 12.03 20.06
N ALA A 26 2.11 12.51 20.90
CA ALA A 26 2.17 12.26 22.34
C ALA A 26 2.07 10.76 22.68
N GLU A 27 1.22 10.01 21.98
CA GLU A 27 1.10 8.57 22.18
C GLU A 27 2.38 7.83 21.78
N LEU A 28 3.06 8.27 20.70
CA LEU A 28 4.33 7.70 20.27
C LEU A 28 5.45 7.94 21.30
N ASP A 29 5.53 9.16 21.85
CA ASP A 29 6.51 9.50 22.88
C ASP A 29 6.29 8.63 24.13
N LYS A 30 5.04 8.49 24.58
CA LYS A 30 4.66 7.61 25.69
C LYS A 30 4.97 6.14 25.39
N PHE A 31 4.70 5.68 24.17
CA PHE A 31 5.07 4.33 23.75
C PHE A 31 6.59 4.12 23.83
N ALA A 32 7.39 5.06 23.34
CA ALA A 32 8.85 4.97 23.40
C ALA A 32 9.39 4.95 24.85
N GLU A 33 8.76 5.68 25.76
CA GLU A 33 9.07 5.65 27.20
C GLU A 33 8.78 4.27 27.82
N ILE A 34 7.61 3.69 27.55
CA ILE A 34 7.22 2.37 28.09
C ILE A 34 8.21 1.27 27.67
N TYR A 35 8.75 1.36 26.45
CA TYR A 35 9.73 0.40 25.94
C TYR A 35 11.20 0.76 26.27
N GLY A 36 11.42 1.74 27.17
CA GLY A 36 12.73 2.07 27.73
C GLY A 36 13.70 2.77 26.77
N LYS A 37 13.22 3.26 25.61
CA LYS A 37 14.04 4.03 24.68
C LYS A 37 13.93 5.55 24.89
N GLY A 38 12.85 6.00 25.52
CA GLY A 38 12.57 7.42 25.75
C GLY A 38 12.38 8.22 24.45
N ALA A 39 11.94 9.47 24.58
CA ALA A 39 11.91 10.40 23.45
C ALA A 39 13.34 10.86 23.08
N LEU A 40 13.61 11.06 21.79
CA LEU A 40 14.88 11.62 21.34
C LEU A 40 14.99 13.09 21.77
N ALA A 41 16.00 13.43 22.57
CA ALA A 41 16.26 14.79 23.02
C ALA A 41 16.71 15.74 21.88
N ASP A 42 17.29 15.20 20.80
CA ASP A 42 17.78 15.97 19.66
C ASP A 42 17.28 15.38 18.32
N ALA A 43 15.96 15.39 18.14
CA ALA A 43 15.30 14.78 16.98
C ALA A 43 15.51 15.52 15.65
N GLY A 44 16.32 16.58 15.61
CA GLY A 44 16.43 17.47 14.46
C GLY A 44 15.09 18.17 14.13
N LYS A 45 15.04 18.88 13.00
CA LYS A 45 13.82 19.54 12.52
C LYS A 45 13.61 19.21 11.04
N VAL A 46 12.41 18.72 10.73
CA VAL A 46 11.96 18.50 9.35
C VAL A 46 10.81 19.47 9.07
N SER A 47 10.88 20.18 7.95
CA SER A 47 9.79 21.06 7.55
C SER A 47 8.55 20.26 7.12
N HIS A 48 7.36 20.85 7.25
CA HIS A 48 6.12 20.20 6.82
C HIS A 48 6.19 19.72 5.37
N ARG A 49 6.71 20.57 4.47
CA ARG A 49 6.86 20.24 3.05
C ARG A 49 7.73 19.00 2.83
N GLN A 50 8.88 18.91 3.49
CA GLN A 50 9.77 17.75 3.38
C GLN A 50 9.12 16.48 3.92
N ALA A 51 8.37 16.58 5.03
CA ALA A 51 7.63 15.45 5.58
C ALA A 51 6.56 14.93 4.59
N THR A 52 5.80 15.84 3.97
CA THR A 52 4.79 15.50 2.97
C THR A 52 5.41 14.88 1.72
N GLU A 53 6.45 15.49 1.16
CA GLU A 53 7.15 14.95 -0.02
C GLU A 53 7.69 13.54 0.24
N LYS A 54 8.25 13.29 1.44
CA LYS A 54 8.71 11.96 1.82
C LYS A 54 7.55 10.98 1.94
N ALA A 55 6.47 11.36 2.63
CA ALA A 55 5.30 10.50 2.82
C ALA A 55 4.67 10.09 1.47
N GLU A 56 4.53 11.04 0.55
CA GLU A 56 4.02 10.76 -0.79
C GLU A 56 4.94 9.83 -1.59
N ASN A 57 6.26 10.01 -1.50
CA ASN A 57 7.21 9.15 -2.18
C ASN A 57 7.13 7.71 -1.68
N GLU A 58 7.13 7.49 -0.36
CA GLU A 58 6.99 6.15 0.22
C GLU A 58 5.64 5.52 -0.11
N TYR A 59 4.56 6.31 -0.09
CA TYR A 59 3.24 5.84 -0.47
C TYR A 59 3.17 5.42 -1.94
N ARG A 60 3.79 6.17 -2.86
CA ARG A 60 3.92 5.77 -4.27
C ARG A 60 4.68 4.45 -4.42
N GLN A 61 5.76 4.24 -3.65
CA GLN A 61 6.49 2.97 -3.66
C GLN A 61 5.64 1.81 -3.15
N TYR A 62 4.80 2.04 -2.14
CA TYR A 62 3.85 1.06 -1.65
C TYR A 62 2.80 0.71 -2.71
N GLN A 63 2.19 1.71 -3.36
CA GLN A 63 1.18 1.50 -4.42
C GLN A 63 1.70 0.64 -5.58
N VAL A 64 2.94 0.86 -6.01
CA VAL A 64 3.54 0.03 -7.08
C VAL A 64 3.67 -1.44 -6.67
N LYS A 65 3.87 -1.72 -5.38
CA LYS A 65 4.02 -3.08 -4.84
C LYS A 65 2.70 -3.75 -4.49
N THR A 66 1.64 -2.96 -4.29
CA THR A 66 0.33 -3.44 -3.85
C THR A 66 -0.73 -2.98 -4.83
N LEU A 67 -1.07 -3.86 -5.77
CA LEU A 67 -2.22 -3.66 -6.65
C LEU A 67 -3.50 -3.60 -5.82
N SER A 68 -4.33 -2.60 -6.07
CA SER A 68 -5.66 -2.55 -5.49
C SER A 68 -6.54 -3.65 -6.09
N PRO A 69 -7.58 -4.12 -5.38
CA PRO A 69 -8.50 -5.13 -5.91
C PRO A 69 -9.15 -4.74 -7.25
N VAL A 70 -9.33 -3.43 -7.48
CA VAL A 70 -9.88 -2.89 -8.74
C VAL A 70 -8.86 -3.02 -9.88
N GLU A 71 -7.59 -2.70 -9.61
CA GLU A 71 -6.51 -2.85 -10.59
C GLU A 71 -6.26 -4.32 -10.94
N GLU A 72 -6.33 -5.23 -9.96
CA GLU A 72 -6.26 -6.67 -10.20
C GLU A 72 -7.41 -7.15 -11.11
N ALA A 73 -8.65 -6.78 -10.79
CA ALA A 73 -9.81 -7.13 -11.60
C ALA A 73 -9.72 -6.58 -13.03
N TYR A 74 -9.18 -5.37 -13.19
CA TYR A 74 -8.95 -4.77 -14.50
C TYR A 74 -7.90 -5.57 -15.31
N LEU A 75 -6.76 -5.92 -14.71
CA LEU A 75 -5.74 -6.74 -15.36
C LEU A 75 -6.26 -8.12 -15.78
N ASP A 76 -7.12 -8.73 -14.98
CA ASP A 76 -7.75 -10.02 -15.31
C ASP A 76 -8.74 -9.89 -16.47
N SER A 77 -9.47 -8.77 -16.58
CA SER A 77 -10.30 -8.48 -17.74
C SER A 77 -9.49 -8.40 -19.03
N ILE A 78 -8.31 -7.78 -19.00
CA ILE A 78 -7.40 -7.71 -20.15
C ILE A 78 -6.87 -9.09 -20.52
N LYS A 79 -6.40 -9.88 -19.53
CA LYS A 79 -5.90 -11.24 -19.77
C LYS A 79 -6.97 -12.15 -20.37
N THR A 80 -8.22 -12.04 -19.90
CA THR A 80 -9.32 -12.85 -20.44
C THR A 80 -9.67 -12.46 -21.88
N VAL A 81 -9.65 -11.17 -22.22
CA VAL A 81 -9.80 -10.69 -23.60
C VAL A 81 -8.66 -11.22 -24.48
N GLN A 82 -7.40 -11.11 -24.03
CA GLN A 82 -6.25 -11.61 -24.77
C GLN A 82 -6.37 -13.12 -25.05
N LYS A 83 -6.70 -13.93 -24.05
CA LYS A 83 -6.91 -15.39 -24.22
C LYS A 83 -8.02 -15.70 -25.23
N LYS A 84 -9.08 -14.90 -25.30
CA LYS A 84 -10.16 -15.07 -26.29
C LYS A 84 -9.65 -14.80 -27.70
N ILE A 85 -8.87 -13.74 -27.90
CA ILE A 85 -8.27 -13.38 -29.19
C ILE A 85 -7.29 -14.47 -29.64
N GLU A 86 -6.40 -14.93 -28.75
CA GLU A 86 -5.45 -16.02 -29.05
C GLU A 86 -6.15 -17.33 -29.40
N LYS A 87 -7.22 -17.70 -28.68
CA LYS A 87 -8.04 -18.87 -29.02
C LYS A 87 -8.70 -18.73 -30.38
N LYS A 88 -9.20 -17.54 -30.73
CA LYS A 88 -9.84 -17.29 -32.03
C LYS A 88 -8.82 -17.41 -33.17
N ALA A 89 -7.65 -16.78 -33.05
CA ALA A 89 -6.57 -16.87 -34.03
C ALA A 89 -6.06 -18.31 -34.21
N LYS A 90 -6.00 -19.10 -33.13
CA LYS A 90 -5.59 -20.51 -33.19
C LYS A 90 -6.63 -21.42 -33.87
N ASN A 91 -7.90 -21.07 -33.80
CA ASN A 91 -8.97 -21.78 -34.49
C ASN A 91 -9.04 -21.43 -35.98
N GLU A 92 -8.81 -20.16 -36.36
CA GLU A 92 -8.67 -19.73 -37.77
C GLU A 92 -7.50 -20.44 -38.46
N ASN A 93 -6.31 -20.46 -37.86
CA ASN A 93 -5.13 -21.15 -38.42
C ASN A 93 -5.29 -22.68 -38.57
N ARG A 94 -6.23 -23.31 -37.86
CA ARG A 94 -6.54 -24.74 -38.02
C ARG A 94 -7.53 -25.00 -39.15
N HIS A 95 -8.34 -24.01 -39.51
CA HIS A 95 -9.32 -24.13 -40.58
C HIS A 95 -8.63 -23.99 -41.95
N ASP A 96 -7.67 -23.08 -42.08
CA ASP A 96 -6.90 -22.89 -43.32
C ASP A 96 -6.00 -24.09 -43.67
N LYS A 97 -5.47 -24.82 -42.68
CA LYS A 97 -4.66 -26.03 -42.90
C LYS A 97 -5.46 -27.29 -43.26
N ALA A 98 -6.79 -27.25 -43.17
CA ALA A 98 -7.65 -28.40 -43.49
C ALA A 98 -8.15 -28.37 -44.95
N HIS A 99 -7.85 -27.30 -45.69
CA HIS A 99 -8.27 -27.08 -47.07
C HIS A 99 -7.12 -27.11 -48.09
N GLU A 100 -5.93 -27.58 -47.70
CA GLU A 100 -4.77 -27.87 -48.55
C GLU A 100 -4.43 -29.37 -48.49
#